data_AF-A0A1I1PST2-F1
#
_entry.id   AF-A0A1I1PST2-F1
#
_cell.length_a   1.000
_cell.length_b   1.000
_cell.length_c   1.000
_cell.angle_alpha   90.00
_cell.angle_beta   90.00
_cell.angle_gamma   90.00
#
_symmetry.space_group_name_H-M   'P 1'
#
loop_
_entity.id
_entity.type
_entity.pdbx_description
1 polymer ?
#
loop_
_entity_poly.entity_id
_entity_poly.type
_entity_poly.pdbx_seq_one_letter_code
_entity_poly.pdbx_strand_id
1 'polypeptide(L)'
;MSAPAVVEYLYAIEAEGWDGDDSRFHRPARVLEMPVVRRTARRIYYRRPGPGEQIGYVDRQAIEEAGEVWRRSAGWWEPDIRVYRDRPTLPDHGRRPDLAALRAEMAAAHPDRGGTEAAFIAARERYERARRRAAR
;
A
#
# COMPACT_ATOMS: atom_id res chain seq x y z
N MET A 1 -18.83 31.89 -9.99
CA MET A 1 -17.78 30.98 -9.49
C MET A 1 -18.45 29.66 -9.16
N SER A 2 -18.32 28.62 -9.98
CA SER A 2 -18.90 27.31 -9.66
C SER A 2 -18.18 26.73 -8.45
N ALA A 3 -18.95 26.31 -7.43
CA ALA A 3 -18.41 25.54 -6.32
C ALA A 3 -17.73 24.26 -6.87
N PRO A 4 -16.59 23.84 -6.30
CA PRO A 4 -15.98 22.58 -6.71
C PRO A 4 -16.99 21.46 -6.46
N ALA A 5 -17.24 20.62 -7.46
CA ALA A 5 -18.06 19.44 -7.29
C ALA A 5 -17.44 18.59 -6.17
N VAL A 6 -18.20 18.29 -5.13
CA VAL A 6 -17.75 17.41 -4.05
C VAL A 6 -17.58 16.02 -4.65
N VAL A 7 -16.32 15.62 -4.87
CA VAL A 7 -15.99 14.27 -5.35
C VAL A 7 -16.06 13.33 -4.15
N GLU A 8 -17.01 12.41 -4.20
CA GLU A 8 -17.13 11.34 -3.21
C GLU A 8 -16.27 10.15 -3.64
N TYR A 9 -15.76 9.39 -2.68
CA TYR A 9 -14.86 8.27 -2.93
C TYR A 9 -15.37 7.00 -2.26
N LEU A 10 -15.07 5.88 -2.89
CA LEU A 10 -14.92 4.60 -2.21
C LEU A 10 -13.43 4.29 -2.10
N TYR A 11 -13.07 3.39 -1.20
CA TYR A 11 -11.67 3.05 -0.95
C TYR A 11 -11.44 1.57 -1.15
N ALA A 12 -10.23 1.21 -1.59
CA ALA A 12 -9.74 -0.16 -1.58
C ALA A 12 -8.33 -0.18 -1.00
N ILE A 13 -7.88 -1.34 -0.55
CA ILE A 13 -6.49 -1.53 -0.16
C ILE A 13 -5.82 -2.31 -1.28
N GLU A 14 -4.83 -1.69 -1.92
CA GLU A 14 -3.87 -2.45 -2.70
C GLU A 14 -3.00 -3.20 -1.69
N ALA A 15 -3.09 -4.53 -1.70
CA ALA A 15 -2.31 -5.37 -0.80
C ALA A 15 -0.81 -5.16 -1.01
N GLU A 16 -0.04 -5.42 0.04
CA GLU A 16 1.42 -5.46 -0.08
C GLU A 16 1.81 -6.45 -1.16
N GLY A 17 2.70 -6.02 -2.05
CA GLY A 17 3.07 -6.78 -3.22
C GLY A 17 4.58 -6.83 -3.41
N TRP A 18 5.03 -7.87 -4.10
CA TRP A 18 6.39 -8.01 -4.56
C TRP A 18 6.37 -7.88 -6.09
N ASP A 19 7.17 -6.98 -6.68
CA ASP A 19 7.34 -7.03 -8.14
C ASP A 19 8.28 -8.19 -8.51
N GLY A 20 7.69 -9.27 -9.04
CA GLY A 20 8.40 -10.47 -9.50
C GLY A 20 8.89 -11.38 -8.36
N ASP A 21 9.76 -12.35 -8.70
CA ASP A 21 10.42 -13.28 -7.75
C ASP A 21 11.45 -12.59 -6.83
N ASP A 22 11.46 -11.26 -6.83
CA ASP A 22 12.50 -10.46 -6.24
C ASP A 22 11.99 -9.67 -5.03
N SER A 23 12.36 -10.16 -3.85
CA SER A 23 12.12 -9.51 -2.54
C SER A 23 12.70 -8.08 -2.40
N ARG A 24 13.34 -7.53 -3.45
CA ARG A 24 13.86 -6.17 -3.53
C ARG A 24 12.81 -5.12 -3.92
N PHE A 25 11.66 -5.48 -4.50
CA PHE A 25 10.61 -4.55 -4.94
C PHE A 25 9.34 -4.61 -4.08
N HIS A 26 9.51 -4.38 -2.79
CA HIS A 26 8.40 -4.30 -1.85
C HIS A 26 7.53 -3.07 -2.14
N ARG A 27 6.29 -3.29 -2.56
CA ARG A 27 5.25 -2.27 -2.62
C ARG A 27 4.46 -2.30 -1.32
N PRO A 28 4.58 -1.27 -0.45
CA PRO A 28 3.77 -1.20 0.75
C PRO A 28 2.29 -1.09 0.36
N ALA A 29 1.41 -1.57 1.25
CA ALA A 29 -0.02 -1.44 1.04
C ALA A 29 -0.36 0.04 0.88
N ARG A 30 -1.29 0.34 -0.02
CA ARG A 30 -1.78 1.70 -0.20
C ARG A 30 -3.29 1.72 -0.30
N VAL A 31 -3.87 2.79 0.23
CA VAL A 31 -5.30 3.06 0.05
C VAL A 31 -5.47 3.63 -1.35
N LEU A 32 -6.27 2.96 -2.16
CA LEU A 32 -6.69 3.42 -3.47
C LEU A 32 -7.99 4.21 -3.31
N GLU A 33 -8.00 5.45 -3.78
CA GLU A 33 -9.19 6.29 -3.83
C GLU A 33 -9.91 6.06 -5.15
N MET A 34 -11.18 5.69 -5.08
CA MET A 34 -12.01 5.33 -6.23
C MET A 34 -13.17 6.33 -6.34
N PRO A 35 -13.08 7.33 -7.24
CA PRO A 35 -14.10 8.35 -7.38
C PRO A 35 -15.47 7.73 -7.69
N VAL A 36 -16.48 8.10 -6.92
CA VAL A 36 -17.88 7.78 -7.20
C VAL A 36 -18.34 8.60 -8.38
N VAL A 37 -18.79 7.93 -9.43
CA VAL A 37 -19.30 8.58 -10.64
C VAL A 37 -20.82 8.73 -10.64
N ARG A 38 -21.52 7.80 -9.98
CA ARG A 38 -22.98 7.80 -9.91
C ARG A 38 -23.48 7.00 -8.72
N ARG A 39 -24.45 7.53 -8.00
CA ARG A 39 -25.17 6.81 -6.93
C ARG A 39 -26.63 6.64 -7.32
N THR A 40 -27.16 5.45 -7.12
CA THR A 40 -28.58 5.13 -7.32
C THR A 40 -29.18 4.60 -6.01
N ALA A 41 -30.46 4.23 -6.02
CA ALA A 41 -31.07 3.58 -4.85
C ALA A 41 -30.42 2.23 -4.50
N ARG A 42 -29.89 1.51 -5.51
CA ARG A 42 -29.35 0.15 -5.34
C ARG A 42 -27.84 0.06 -5.45
N ARG A 43 -27.20 0.96 -6.20
CA ARG A 43 -25.78 0.81 -6.58
C ARG A 43 -25.00 2.09 -6.42
N ILE A 44 -23.74 1.96 -6.04
CA ILE A 44 -22.74 3.01 -6.14
C ILE A 44 -21.78 2.62 -7.26
N TYR A 45 -21.68 3.45 -8.30
CA TYR A 45 -20.76 3.29 -9.42
C TYR A 45 -19.52 4.13 -9.16
N TYR A 46 -18.34 3.57 -9.44
CA TYR A 46 -17.06 4.21 -9.19
C TYR A 46 -16.03 3.90 -10.28
N ARG A 47 -15.04 4.77 -10.44
CA ARG A 47 -13.88 4.52 -11.31
C ARG A 47 -12.91 3.56 -10.64
N ARG A 48 -12.53 2.51 -11.36
CA ARG A 48 -11.52 1.54 -10.92
C ARG A 48 -10.11 2.04 -11.27
N PRO A 49 -9.12 1.80 -10.40
CA PRO A 49 -7.72 2.02 -10.71
C PRO A 49 -7.22 0.91 -11.66
N GLY A 50 -6.49 1.28 -12.72
CA GLY A 50 -5.93 0.31 -13.68
C GLY A 50 -5.80 0.86 -15.10
N PRO A 51 -5.24 0.06 -16.03
CA PRO A 51 -5.17 0.43 -17.44
C PRO A 51 -6.59 0.47 -18.05
N GLY A 52 -6.95 1.64 -18.57
CA GLY A 52 -8.28 1.91 -19.13
C GLY A 52 -9.28 2.43 -18.10
N GLU A 53 -10.17 3.31 -18.54
CA GLU A 53 -11.23 3.86 -17.68
C GLU A 53 -12.34 2.81 -17.47
N GLN A 54 -12.23 2.03 -16.41
CA GLN A 54 -13.23 1.02 -16.07
C GLN A 54 -14.15 1.47 -14.95
N ILE A 55 -15.46 1.31 -15.14
CA ILE A 55 -16.46 1.57 -14.10
C ILE A 55 -16.79 0.28 -13.36
N GLY A 56 -16.66 0.30 -12.04
CA GLY A 56 -17.14 -0.72 -11.12
C GLY A 56 -18.45 -0.33 -10.46
N TYR A 57 -19.09 -1.27 -9.76
CA TYR A 57 -20.21 -0.96 -8.88
C TYR A 57 -20.23 -1.88 -7.66
N VAL A 58 -20.80 -1.36 -6.57
CA VAL A 58 -21.15 -2.11 -5.35
C VAL A 58 -22.62 -1.91 -5.02
N ASP A 59 -23.18 -2.83 -4.24
CA ASP A 59 -24.50 -2.65 -3.64
C ASP A 59 -24.44 -1.51 -2.62
N ARG A 60 -25.34 -0.55 -2.77
CA ARG A 60 -25.39 0.65 -1.92
C ARG A 60 -25.81 0.32 -0.50
N GLN A 61 -26.87 -0.47 -0.34
CA GLN A 61 -27.43 -0.76 0.99
C GLN A 61 -26.42 -1.58 1.79
N ALA A 62 -25.82 -2.59 1.16
CA ALA A 62 -24.83 -3.44 1.81
C ALA A 62 -23.61 -2.63 2.30
N ILE A 63 -23.05 -1.73 1.48
CA ILE A 63 -21.87 -0.95 1.89
C ILE A 63 -22.22 0.19 2.86
N GLU A 64 -23.42 0.76 2.78
CA GLU A 64 -23.87 1.78 3.74
C GLU A 64 -24.13 1.19 5.13
N GLU A 65 -24.63 -0.05 5.20
CA GLU A 65 -24.89 -0.79 6.44
C GLU A 65 -23.61 -1.39 7.05
N ALA A 66 -22.83 -2.12 6.26
CA ALA A 66 -21.65 -2.83 6.75
C ALA A 66 -20.38 -1.98 6.79
N GLY A 67 -20.35 -0.84 6.10
CA GLY A 67 -19.15 0.01 5.93
C GLY A 67 -18.15 -0.53 4.90
N GLU A 68 -18.25 -1.80 4.53
CA GLU A 68 -17.38 -2.47 3.57
C GLU A 68 -18.06 -3.66 2.90
N VAL A 69 -17.63 -4.00 1.70
CA VAL A 69 -18.13 -5.16 0.95
C VAL A 69 -17.02 -5.84 0.17
N TRP A 70 -17.12 -7.16 0.04
CA TRP A 70 -16.33 -7.92 -0.92
C TRP A 70 -16.96 -7.82 -2.29
N ARG A 71 -16.21 -7.24 -3.23
CA ARG A 71 -16.58 -7.28 -4.64
C ARG A 71 -15.93 -8.50 -5.25
N ARG A 72 -16.76 -9.50 -5.57
CA ARG A 72 -16.33 -10.66 -6.34
C ARG A 72 -15.90 -10.22 -7.74
N SER A 73 -14.76 -10.70 -8.18
CA SER A 73 -14.26 -10.45 -9.52
C SER A 73 -15.18 -11.00 -10.59
N ALA A 74 -15.17 -10.37 -11.77
CA ALA A 74 -15.98 -10.81 -12.90
C ALA A 74 -15.37 -12.03 -13.62
N GLY A 75 -14.16 -12.45 -13.23
CA GLY A 75 -13.43 -13.58 -13.79
C GLY A 75 -12.18 -13.91 -12.97
N TRP A 76 -11.60 -15.09 -13.20
CA TRP A 76 -10.46 -15.63 -12.45
C TRP A 76 -9.17 -14.79 -12.57
N TRP A 77 -9.07 -13.92 -13.58
CA TRP A 77 -7.92 -13.04 -13.82
C TRP A 77 -7.96 -11.75 -13.02
N GLU A 78 -9.07 -11.45 -12.35
CA GLU A 78 -9.22 -10.26 -11.52
C GLU A 78 -9.30 -10.71 -10.06
N PRO A 79 -8.47 -10.17 -9.15
CA PRO A 79 -8.55 -10.53 -7.74
C PRO A 79 -9.84 -9.98 -7.12
N ASP A 80 -10.39 -10.71 -6.17
CA ASP A 80 -11.44 -10.18 -5.30
C ASP A 80 -10.89 -8.98 -4.51
N ILE A 81 -11.65 -7.89 -4.49
CA ILE A 81 -11.25 -6.68 -3.77
C ILE A 81 -12.25 -6.35 -2.69
N ARG A 82 -11.75 -5.92 -1.53
CA ARG A 82 -12.56 -5.35 -0.46
C ARG A 82 -12.69 -3.85 -0.71
N VAL A 83 -13.93 -3.37 -0.73
CA VAL A 83 -14.27 -1.97 -0.98
C VAL A 83 -14.84 -1.39 0.31
N TYR A 84 -14.33 -0.24 0.71
CA TYR A 84 -14.68 0.45 1.95
C TYR A 84 -15.40 1.76 1.63
N ARG A 85 -16.40 2.08 2.45
CA ARG A 85 -17.10 3.36 2.42
C ARG A 85 -16.20 4.49 2.93
N ASP A 86 -15.59 4.28 4.08
CA ASP A 86 -14.70 5.24 4.71
C ASP A 86 -13.25 4.88 4.45
N ARG A 87 -12.35 5.87 4.50
CA ARG A 87 -10.93 5.67 4.24
C ARG A 87 -10.33 4.74 5.31
N PRO A 88 -9.87 3.52 4.97
CA PRO A 88 -9.27 2.65 5.95
C PRO A 88 -7.92 3.22 6.42
N THR A 89 -7.59 2.99 7.69
CA THR A 89 -6.25 3.27 8.21
C THR A 89 -5.37 2.06 7.96
N LEU A 90 -4.22 2.27 7.30
CA LEU A 90 -3.24 1.21 7.12
C LEU A 90 -2.34 1.11 8.35
N PRO A 91 -1.93 -0.10 8.75
CA PRO A 91 -0.91 -0.27 9.78
C PRO A 91 0.38 0.43 9.31
N ASP A 92 0.92 1.30 10.17
CA ASP A 92 2.22 1.91 9.93
C ASP A 92 3.30 0.86 10.23
N HIS A 93 3.94 0.34 9.19
CA HIS A 93 5.04 -0.61 9.33
C HIS A 93 6.37 0.06 9.74
N GLY A 94 6.34 1.34 10.10
CA GLY A 94 7.51 2.10 10.52
C GLY A 94 8.38 2.49 9.33
N ARG A 95 8.96 3.69 9.40
CA ARG A 95 9.90 4.16 8.39
C ARG A 95 11.15 3.28 8.41
N ARG A 96 11.48 2.67 7.26
CA ARG A 96 12.76 1.94 7.11
C ARG A 96 13.94 2.87 7.47
N PRO A 97 14.95 2.37 8.21
CA PRO A 97 16.12 3.16 8.55
C PRO A 97 16.82 3.62 7.28
N ASP A 98 17.18 4.91 7.24
CA ASP A 98 17.94 5.48 6.14
C ASP A 98 19.42 5.03 6.18
N LEU A 99 20.18 5.36 5.14
CA LEU A 99 21.59 4.97 5.06
C LEU A 99 22.45 5.53 6.19
N ALA A 100 22.10 6.70 6.73
CA ALA A 100 22.83 7.31 7.82
C ALA A 100 22.60 6.53 9.12
N ALA A 101 21.35 6.15 9.41
CA ALA A 101 20.98 5.30 10.53
C ALA A 101 21.67 3.92 10.44
N LEU A 102 21.65 3.28 9.27
CA LEU A 102 22.32 1.98 9.07
C LEU A 102 23.85 2.07 9.19
N ARG A 103 24.45 3.17 8.74
CA ARG A 103 25.89 3.42 8.93
C ARG A 103 26.22 3.61 10.42
N ALA A 104 25.38 4.31 11.16
CA ALA A 104 25.53 4.50 12.61
C ALA A 104 25.39 3.18 13.37
N GLU A 105 24.42 2.33 13.02
CA GLU A 105 24.28 0.97 13.58
C GLU A 105 25.51 0.11 13.32
N MET A 106 26.02 0.11 12.08
CA MET A 106 27.24 -0.62 11.73
C MET A 106 28.45 -0.11 12.53
N ALA A 107 28.56 1.21 12.68
CA ALA A 107 29.61 1.85 13.47
C ALA A 107 29.54 1.51 14.96
N ALA A 108 28.33 1.40 15.53
CA ALA A 108 28.10 1.02 16.92
C ALA A 108 28.34 -0.48 17.17
N ALA A 109 28.04 -1.33 16.18
CA ALA A 109 28.24 -2.77 16.27
C ALA A 109 29.70 -3.21 16.12
N HIS A 110 30.63 -2.30 15.81
CA HIS A 110 32.03 -2.62 15.59
C HIS A 110 32.69 -3.16 16.88
N PRO A 111 33.51 -4.23 16.80
CA PRO A 111 34.22 -4.79 17.97
C PRO A 111 35.02 -3.76 18.77
N ASP A 112 35.73 -2.85 18.09
CA ASP A 112 36.48 -1.74 18.72
C ASP A 112 35.62 -0.76 19.53
N ARG A 113 34.28 -0.81 19.39
CA ARG A 113 33.33 -0.02 20.17
C ARG A 113 32.54 -0.83 21.20
N GLY A 114 32.99 -2.05 21.50
CA GLY A 114 32.31 -2.96 22.42
C GLY A 114 31.22 -3.81 21.77
N GLY A 115 31.13 -3.83 20.43
CA GLY A 115 30.25 -4.72 19.69
C GLY A 115 30.83 -6.12 19.51
N THR A 116 30.12 -6.96 18.75
CA THR A 116 30.60 -8.29 18.36
C THR A 116 30.80 -8.38 16.86
N GLU A 117 31.72 -9.24 16.42
CA GLU A 117 31.96 -9.46 14.99
C GLU A 117 30.70 -9.93 14.26
N ALA A 118 29.90 -10.80 14.89
CA ALA A 118 28.61 -11.23 14.36
C ALA A 118 27.61 -10.06 14.20
N ALA A 119 27.52 -9.17 15.19
CA ALA A 119 26.66 -7.99 15.11
C ALA A 119 27.14 -7.00 14.02
N PHE A 120 28.45 -6.83 13.89
CA PHE A 120 29.05 -5.99 12.86
C PHE A 120 28.78 -6.53 11.44
N ILE A 121 28.97 -7.83 11.22
CA ILE A 121 28.68 -8.50 9.94
C ILE A 121 27.20 -8.30 9.58
N ALA A 122 26.28 -8.57 10.51
CA ALA A 122 24.85 -8.40 10.27
C ALA A 122 24.47 -6.93 9.95
N ALA A 123 25.03 -5.97 10.67
CA ALA A 123 24.80 -4.54 10.43
C ALA A 123 25.39 -4.08 9.09
N ARG A 124 26.60 -4.55 8.74
CA ARG A 124 27.27 -4.28 7.47
C ARG A 124 26.47 -4.84 6.29
N GLU A 125 25.93 -6.05 6.39
CA GLU A 125 25.06 -6.60 5.36
C GLU A 125 23.78 -5.78 5.17
N ARG A 126 23.17 -5.27 6.26
CA ARG A 126 22.01 -4.37 6.16
C ARG A 126 22.39 -3.05 5.47
N TYR A 127 23.50 -2.44 5.86
CA TYR A 127 24.02 -1.20 5.26
C TYR A 127 24.34 -1.37 3.77
N GLU A 128 25.11 -2.40 3.40
CA GLU A 128 25.49 -2.65 2.00
C GLU A 128 24.26 -2.97 1.12
N ARG A 129 23.28 -3.71 1.64
CA ARG A 129 22.00 -3.95 0.95
C ARG A 129 21.25 -2.63 0.71
N ALA A 130 21.16 -1.77 1.70
CA ALA A 130 20.52 -0.46 1.56
C ALA A 130 21.30 0.46 0.61
N ARG A 131 22.64 0.45 0.65
CA ARG A 131 23.50 1.30 -0.19
C ARG A 131 23.35 0.95 -1.66
N ARG A 132 23.29 -0.34 -1.99
CA ARG A 132 23.02 -0.82 -3.36
C ARG A 132 21.62 -0.44 -3.87
N ARG A 133 20.63 -0.32 -2.98
CA ARG A 133 19.27 0.13 -3.33
C ARG A 133 19.23 1.62 -3.67
N ALA A 134 20.03 2.45 -3.00
CA ALA A 134 20.05 3.90 -3.20
C ALA A 134 20.88 4.38 -4.39
N ALA A 135 21.77 3.53 -4.91
CA ALA A 135 22.64 3.84 -6.06
C ALA A 135 22.03 3.43 -7.42
N ARG A 136 20.81 2.90 -7.42
CA ARG A 136 19.99 2.61 -8.61
C ARG A 136 18.85 3.62 -8.67
#